data_AF-A0A8X6U317-F1
#
_entry.id   AF-A0A8X6U317-F1
#
_cell.length_a   1.000
_cell.length_b   1.000
_cell.length_c   1.000
_cell.angle_alpha   90.00
_cell.angle_beta   90.00
_cell.angle_gamma   90.00
#
_symmetry.space_group_name_H-M   'P 1'
#
loop_
_entity.id
_entity.type
_entity.pdbx_description
1 polymer ?
#
loop_
_entity_poly.entity_id
_entity_poly.type
_entity_poly.pdbx_seq_one_letter_code
_entity_poly.pdbx_strand_id
1 'polypeptide(L)'
;TCTAPDGSTLEHGDRKKYENLSKKSADVVFIVEDHECNKVTVSDLGNLARSIDRELQNDGFKDVMFGVVGYGGDVGNPQIYTVKGDIFFNSRDINAIKDRLKAESQKVESSRAFEAMKLAVTYPFRSGTAKSFVLLSCSACKYDFKSLLYPVIQQILLERGITLHVVSNTEITIRKSSLKEKDIIGADPDTVYHAKDVTQKDLIGDPALRSQISLPKDLCVALSQEINGSYFSSHSLNKASSGDIKNWRSVFSRKFLKSIQSFQCVWCDCTSTRDHIPNTICQPCETKRPRLPFSLYLTADAKYF
;
A
#
# COMPACT_ATOMS: atom_id res chain seq x y z
N THR A 1 -8.05 -14.13 -25.57
CA THR A 1 -7.06 -13.08 -25.84
C THR A 1 -6.97 -12.12 -24.68
N CYS A 2 -5.81 -11.52 -24.43
CA CYS A 2 -5.60 -10.52 -23.38
C CYS A 2 -5.20 -9.15 -23.98
N THR A 3 -5.42 -8.07 -23.24
CA THR A 3 -5.04 -6.70 -23.67
C THR A 3 -3.64 -6.33 -23.19
N ALA A 4 -2.77 -5.95 -24.12
CA ALA A 4 -1.41 -5.49 -23.88
C ALA A 4 -1.34 -4.02 -23.41
N PRO A 5 -0.19 -3.59 -22.83
CA PRO A 5 0.02 -2.18 -22.44
C PRO A 5 -0.12 -1.16 -23.56
N ASP A 6 0.26 -1.52 -24.80
CA ASP A 6 0.14 -0.67 -25.99
C ASP A 6 -1.26 -0.72 -26.63
N GLY A 7 -2.20 -1.45 -26.01
CA GLY A 7 -3.54 -1.68 -26.52
C GLY A 7 -3.64 -2.81 -27.54
N SER A 8 -2.53 -3.47 -27.91
CA SER A 8 -2.57 -4.65 -28.78
C SER A 8 -3.20 -5.85 -28.07
N THR A 9 -3.45 -6.90 -28.84
CA THR A 9 -3.94 -8.17 -28.32
C THR A 9 -2.77 -9.14 -28.12
N LEU A 10 -2.84 -9.94 -27.06
CA LEU A 10 -1.98 -11.09 -26.81
C LEU A 10 -2.82 -12.38 -26.85
N GLU A 11 -2.28 -13.43 -27.47
CA GLU A 11 -2.86 -14.77 -27.41
C GLU A 11 -2.50 -15.46 -26.10
N HIS A 12 -3.29 -16.46 -25.72
CA HIS A 12 -3.02 -17.21 -24.50
C HIS A 12 -1.66 -17.91 -24.56
N GLY A 13 -0.84 -17.71 -23.53
CA GLY A 13 0.54 -18.21 -23.49
C GLY A 13 1.58 -17.26 -24.08
N ASP A 14 1.16 -16.16 -24.72
CA ASP A 14 2.09 -15.16 -25.22
C ASP A 14 2.83 -14.47 -24.08
N ARG A 15 4.12 -14.24 -24.31
CA ARG A 15 4.99 -13.40 -23.48
C ARG A 15 5.66 -12.35 -24.36
N LYS A 16 5.46 -11.08 -24.03
CA LYS A 16 6.03 -9.96 -24.81
C LYS A 16 6.62 -8.89 -23.90
N LYS A 17 7.75 -8.34 -24.34
CA LYS A 17 8.42 -7.19 -23.70
C LYS A 17 7.82 -5.90 -24.24
N TYR A 18 7.57 -4.95 -23.36
CA TYR A 18 7.15 -3.60 -23.68
C TYR A 18 8.13 -2.61 -23.08
N GLU A 19 8.60 -1.67 -23.88
CA GLU A 19 9.56 -0.63 -23.50
C GLU A 19 9.00 0.75 -23.82
N ASN A 20 9.55 1.79 -23.19
CA ASN A 20 9.16 3.19 -23.38
C ASN A 20 7.65 3.43 -23.16
N LEU A 21 7.08 2.79 -22.14
CA LEU A 21 5.68 2.98 -21.77
C LEU A 21 5.42 4.44 -21.41
N SER A 22 4.67 5.13 -22.26
CA SER A 22 4.35 6.56 -22.12
C SER A 22 3.06 6.82 -21.34
N LYS A 23 2.15 5.84 -21.26
CA LYS A 23 0.89 5.97 -20.53
C LYS A 23 1.14 5.84 -19.03
N LYS A 24 0.95 6.94 -18.30
CA LYS A 24 0.88 6.93 -16.83
C LYS A 24 -0.55 6.58 -16.36
N SER A 25 -0.71 5.39 -15.80
CA SER A 25 -1.94 4.90 -15.17
C SER A 25 -1.58 4.11 -13.91
N ALA A 26 -2.50 4.03 -12.95
CA ALA A 26 -2.23 3.42 -11.65
C ALA A 26 -3.43 2.63 -11.12
N ASP A 27 -3.12 1.53 -10.43
CA ASP A 27 -4.08 0.70 -9.71
C ASP A 27 -3.69 0.67 -8.24
N VAL A 28 -4.59 1.13 -7.37
CA VAL A 28 -4.35 1.25 -5.93
C VAL A 28 -5.35 0.37 -5.18
N VAL A 29 -4.87 -0.54 -4.35
CA VAL A 29 -5.74 -1.37 -3.51
C VAL A 29 -5.58 -0.97 -2.04
N PHE A 30 -6.67 -0.50 -1.43
CA PHE A 30 -6.71 -0.34 0.03
C PHE A 30 -6.99 -1.69 0.67
N ILE A 31 -6.18 -2.07 1.65
CA ILE A 31 -6.34 -3.29 2.43
C ILE A 31 -6.68 -2.85 3.85
N VAL A 32 -7.90 -3.08 4.31
CA VAL A 32 -8.47 -2.44 5.51
C VAL A 32 -8.77 -3.48 6.57
N GLU A 33 -8.12 -3.38 7.72
CA GLU A 33 -8.51 -4.14 8.90
C GLU A 33 -9.82 -3.59 9.48
N ASP A 34 -10.80 -4.45 9.69
CA ASP A 34 -12.01 -4.11 10.44
C ASP A 34 -11.70 -4.06 11.93
N HIS A 35 -11.26 -2.88 12.38
CA HIS A 35 -10.99 -2.61 13.78
C HIS A 35 -11.23 -1.12 14.08
N GLU A 36 -11.75 -0.80 15.28
CA GLU A 36 -12.10 0.56 15.71
C GLU A 36 -10.97 1.60 15.58
N CYS A 37 -9.71 1.19 15.64
CA CYS A 37 -8.58 2.12 15.52
C CYS A 37 -8.49 2.73 14.12
N ASN A 38 -9.07 2.08 13.11
CA ASN A 38 -9.12 2.55 11.74
C ASN A 38 -10.32 3.47 11.48
N LYS A 39 -11.21 3.72 12.45
CA LYS A 39 -12.46 4.47 12.27
C LYS A 39 -12.24 5.85 11.63
N VAL A 40 -11.25 6.61 12.09
CA VAL A 40 -10.95 7.94 11.52
C VAL A 40 -10.41 7.82 10.09
N THR A 41 -9.46 6.91 9.85
CA THR A 41 -8.85 6.71 8.53
C THR A 41 -9.87 6.18 7.51
N VAL A 42 -10.73 5.25 7.90
CA VAL A 42 -11.84 4.73 7.08
C VAL A 42 -12.86 5.82 6.82
N SER A 43 -13.13 6.68 7.81
CA SER A 43 -14.00 7.83 7.60
C SER A 43 -13.46 8.80 6.55
N ASP A 44 -12.15 9.00 6.50
CA ASP A 44 -11.46 9.84 5.53
C ASP A 44 -11.04 9.09 4.24
N LEU A 45 -11.39 7.81 4.06
CA LEU A 45 -10.84 6.97 2.98
C LEU A 45 -11.14 7.52 1.57
N GLY A 46 -12.38 7.96 1.31
CA GLY A 46 -12.73 8.57 0.02
C GLY A 46 -12.09 9.94 -0.20
N ASN A 47 -11.72 10.63 0.88
CA ASN A 47 -10.95 11.87 0.85
C ASN A 47 -9.48 11.60 0.56
N LEU A 48 -8.91 10.55 1.17
CA LEU A 48 -7.55 10.07 0.96
C LEU A 48 -7.34 9.63 -0.48
N ALA A 49 -8.23 8.78 -1.00
CA ALA A 49 -8.14 8.32 -2.38
C ALA A 49 -8.22 9.44 -3.41
N ARG A 50 -9.14 10.41 -3.22
CA ARG A 50 -9.19 11.61 -4.08
C ARG A 50 -7.93 12.46 -3.99
N SER A 51 -7.28 12.49 -2.82
CA SER A 51 -6.02 13.20 -2.67
C SER A 51 -4.88 12.49 -3.41
N ILE A 52 -4.79 11.16 -3.29
CA ILE A 52 -3.85 10.33 -4.08
C ILE A 52 -4.08 10.49 -5.59
N ASP A 53 -5.33 10.36 -6.03
CA ASP A 53 -5.75 10.51 -7.43
C ASP A 53 -5.32 11.88 -7.98
N ARG A 54 -5.57 12.95 -7.24
CA ARG A 54 -5.15 14.31 -7.61
C ARG A 54 -3.64 14.46 -7.70
N GLU A 55 -2.86 13.94 -6.75
CA GLU A 55 -1.39 14.02 -6.82
C GLU A 55 -0.86 13.26 -8.05
N LEU A 56 -1.42 12.08 -8.34
CA LEU A 56 -1.09 11.31 -9.55
C LEU A 56 -1.48 12.06 -10.82
N GLN A 57 -2.68 12.65 -10.89
CA GLN A 57 -3.13 13.43 -12.03
C GLN A 57 -2.26 14.65 -12.29
N ASN A 58 -1.82 15.34 -11.23
CA ASN A 58 -0.87 16.46 -11.33
C ASN A 58 0.49 16.02 -11.89
N ASP A 59 0.89 14.76 -11.68
CA ASP A 59 2.11 14.16 -12.28
C ASP A 59 1.87 13.53 -13.66
N GLY A 60 0.66 13.70 -14.23
CA GLY A 60 0.31 13.26 -15.57
C GLY A 60 -0.29 11.85 -15.67
N PHE A 61 -0.63 11.22 -14.54
CA PHE A 61 -1.45 9.99 -14.58
C PHE A 61 -2.88 10.32 -15.02
N LYS A 62 -3.42 9.56 -15.98
CA LYS A 62 -4.75 9.86 -16.56
C LYS A 62 -5.86 8.92 -16.11
N ASP A 63 -5.50 7.78 -15.53
CA ASP A 63 -6.41 6.65 -15.36
C ASP A 63 -6.04 5.88 -14.10
N VAL A 64 -6.52 6.38 -12.96
CA VAL A 64 -6.25 5.86 -11.62
C VAL A 64 -7.47 5.10 -11.11
N MET A 65 -7.31 3.80 -10.85
CA MET A 65 -8.38 2.94 -10.35
C MET A 65 -8.08 2.46 -8.93
N PHE A 66 -9.14 2.29 -8.16
CA PHE A 66 -9.09 1.90 -6.76
C PHE A 66 -9.84 0.60 -6.53
N GLY A 67 -9.25 -0.28 -5.72
CA GLY A 67 -9.89 -1.48 -5.19
C GLY A 67 -9.84 -1.48 -3.67
N VAL A 68 -10.69 -2.29 -3.02
CA VAL A 68 -10.67 -2.44 -1.56
C VAL A 68 -10.81 -3.90 -1.15
N VAL A 69 -9.92 -4.33 -0.25
CA VAL A 69 -9.97 -5.61 0.46
C VAL A 69 -10.18 -5.31 1.94
N GLY A 70 -11.17 -5.92 2.58
CA GLY A 70 -11.31 -5.88 4.04
C GLY A 70 -10.91 -7.22 4.67
N TYR A 71 -10.44 -7.20 5.91
CA TYR A 71 -10.07 -8.40 6.68
C TYR A 71 -10.20 -8.17 8.19
N GLY A 72 -10.16 -9.24 9.00
CA GLY A 72 -10.14 -9.15 10.46
C GLY A 72 -11.49 -8.79 11.08
N GLY A 73 -11.54 -8.66 12.41
CA GLY A 73 -12.75 -8.24 13.11
C GLY A 73 -13.98 -9.07 12.79
N ASP A 74 -15.04 -8.42 12.33
CA ASP A 74 -16.28 -9.08 11.90
C ASP A 74 -16.27 -9.45 10.41
N VAL A 75 -15.28 -8.97 9.65
CA VAL A 75 -15.01 -9.45 8.29
C VAL A 75 -14.46 -10.88 8.31
N GLY A 76 -13.62 -11.19 9.31
CA GLY A 76 -12.97 -12.49 9.45
C GLY A 76 -12.00 -12.76 8.29
N ASN A 77 -12.40 -13.61 7.34
CA ASN A 77 -11.61 -13.93 6.16
C ASN A 77 -11.53 -12.73 5.20
N PRO A 78 -10.38 -12.49 4.55
CA PRO A 78 -10.25 -11.40 3.61
C PRO A 78 -11.31 -11.45 2.50
N GLN A 79 -11.90 -10.30 2.17
CA GLN A 79 -12.94 -10.18 1.15
C GLN A 79 -12.75 -8.93 0.28
N ILE A 80 -13.16 -9.03 -0.99
CA ILE A 80 -13.14 -7.92 -1.95
C ILE A 80 -14.45 -7.12 -1.85
N TYR A 81 -14.35 -5.80 -1.79
CA TYR A 81 -15.49 -4.89 -1.85
C TYR A 81 -15.70 -4.40 -3.28
N THR A 82 -16.95 -4.44 -3.73
CA THR A 82 -17.34 -3.97 -5.06
C THR A 82 -18.23 -2.74 -5.02
N VAL A 83 -18.15 -1.92 -6.06
CA VAL A 83 -19.11 -0.83 -6.33
C VAL A 83 -19.84 -1.17 -7.61
N LYS A 84 -21.17 -1.29 -7.55
CA LYS A 84 -22.02 -1.61 -8.72
C LYS A 84 -21.58 -2.89 -9.48
N GLY A 85 -20.98 -3.84 -8.78
CA GLY A 85 -20.46 -5.08 -9.35
C GLY A 85 -18.97 -5.01 -9.76
N ASP A 86 -18.38 -3.83 -9.83
CA ASP A 86 -16.99 -3.65 -10.21
C ASP A 86 -16.05 -3.74 -9.00
N ILE A 87 -14.95 -4.49 -9.14
CA ILE A 87 -13.88 -4.60 -8.13
C ILE A 87 -12.89 -3.43 -8.20
N PHE A 88 -12.75 -2.80 -9.37
CA PHE A 88 -11.97 -1.58 -9.58
C PHE A 88 -12.94 -0.43 -9.91
N PHE A 89 -12.78 0.70 -9.24
CA PHE A 89 -13.64 1.88 -9.39
C PHE A 89 -12.87 3.18 -9.20
N ASN A 90 -13.49 4.32 -9.50
CA ASN A 90 -12.85 5.63 -9.38
C ASN A 90 -12.79 6.11 -7.92
N SER A 91 -11.89 7.05 -7.63
CA SER A 91 -11.73 7.65 -6.29
C SER A 91 -13.04 8.19 -5.69
N ARG A 92 -13.92 8.73 -6.53
CA ARG A 92 -15.25 9.27 -6.15
C ARG A 92 -16.23 8.21 -5.62
N ASP A 93 -16.04 6.96 -6.02
CA ASP A 93 -16.98 5.86 -5.77
C ASP A 93 -16.68 5.11 -4.46
N ILE A 94 -15.52 5.35 -3.83
CA ILE A 94 -15.13 4.73 -2.54
C ILE A 94 -16.15 4.99 -1.42
N ASN A 95 -16.81 6.15 -1.42
CA ASN A 95 -17.81 6.44 -0.39
C ASN A 95 -19.03 5.48 -0.47
N ALA A 96 -19.29 4.85 -1.62
CA ALA A 96 -20.38 3.87 -1.78
C ALA A 96 -20.11 2.53 -1.07
N ILE A 97 -18.90 2.29 -0.57
CA ILE A 97 -18.58 1.09 0.22
C ILE A 97 -18.31 1.39 1.69
N LYS A 98 -18.31 2.67 2.09
CA LYS A 98 -17.93 3.11 3.43
C LYS A 98 -18.78 2.46 4.52
N ASP A 99 -20.09 2.40 4.34
CA ASP A 99 -21.00 1.80 5.34
C ASP A 99 -20.82 0.28 5.49
N ARG A 100 -20.17 -0.37 4.52
CA ARG A 100 -19.80 -1.79 4.59
C ARG A 100 -18.40 -2.01 5.18
N LEU A 101 -17.58 -0.96 5.25
CA LEU A 101 -16.30 -0.92 5.95
C LEU A 101 -16.55 -0.42 7.37
N LYS A 102 -17.05 -1.31 8.24
CA LYS A 102 -17.49 -0.93 9.58
C LYS A 102 -16.37 -0.29 10.41
N ALA A 103 -15.19 -0.92 10.45
CA ALA A 103 -14.08 -0.49 11.30
C ALA A 103 -14.56 -0.27 12.75
N GLU A 104 -15.29 -1.26 13.26
CA GLU A 104 -15.99 -1.20 14.56
C GLU A 104 -15.53 -2.31 15.50
N SER A 105 -14.87 -3.36 14.98
CA SER A 105 -14.46 -4.46 15.82
C SER A 105 -13.42 -4.04 16.86
N GLN A 106 -13.54 -4.61 18.05
CA GLN A 106 -12.53 -4.52 19.12
C GLN A 106 -11.75 -5.83 19.27
N LYS A 107 -11.99 -6.79 18.37
CA LYS A 107 -11.32 -8.09 18.40
C LYS A 107 -9.87 -7.92 17.95
N VAL A 108 -8.96 -8.24 18.86
CA VAL A 108 -7.51 -8.31 18.59
C VAL A 108 -7.17 -9.70 18.06
N GLU A 109 -7.81 -10.12 16.96
CA GLU A 109 -7.41 -11.39 16.31
C GLU A 109 -6.03 -11.25 15.66
N SER A 110 -5.34 -12.38 15.47
CA SER A 110 -4.07 -12.41 14.76
C SER A 110 -4.22 -11.75 13.39
N SER A 111 -3.43 -10.71 13.12
CA SER A 111 -3.47 -9.94 11.88
C SER A 111 -3.38 -10.87 10.66
N ARG A 112 -4.51 -11.04 9.94
CA ARG A 112 -4.58 -11.79 8.67
C ARG A 112 -4.08 -10.95 7.49
N ALA A 113 -3.22 -9.97 7.74
CA ALA A 113 -2.78 -9.01 6.73
C ALA A 113 -2.11 -9.68 5.52
N PHE A 114 -1.30 -10.74 5.71
CA PHE A 114 -0.68 -11.44 4.59
C PHE A 114 -1.68 -12.23 3.74
N GLU A 115 -2.75 -12.75 4.34
CA GLU A 115 -3.82 -13.36 3.56
C GLU A 115 -4.61 -12.30 2.78
N ALA A 116 -4.83 -11.13 3.38
CA ALA A 116 -5.48 -10.01 2.71
C ALA A 116 -4.62 -9.49 1.56
N MET A 117 -3.30 -9.40 1.72
CA MET A 117 -2.36 -9.11 0.63
C MET A 117 -2.37 -10.22 -0.44
N LYS A 118 -2.43 -11.50 -0.03
CA LYS A 118 -2.56 -12.63 -0.96
C LYS A 118 -3.84 -12.55 -1.79
N LEU A 119 -4.94 -12.08 -1.22
CA LEU A 119 -6.16 -11.80 -1.97
C LEU A 119 -6.00 -10.55 -2.84
N ALA A 120 -5.38 -9.49 -2.34
CA ALA A 120 -5.17 -8.25 -3.10
C ALA A 120 -4.32 -8.49 -4.37
N VAL A 121 -3.33 -9.39 -4.34
CA VAL A 121 -2.55 -9.72 -5.54
C VAL A 121 -3.36 -10.47 -6.61
N THR A 122 -4.56 -10.98 -6.30
CA THR A 122 -5.44 -11.60 -7.31
C THR A 122 -6.30 -10.60 -8.07
N TYR A 123 -6.22 -9.30 -7.74
CA TYR A 123 -6.85 -8.27 -8.55
C TYR A 123 -6.34 -8.35 -10.00
N PRO A 124 -7.22 -8.16 -11.00
CA PRO A 124 -6.83 -8.11 -12.41
C PRO A 124 -6.23 -6.73 -12.71
N PHE A 125 -5.03 -6.48 -12.19
CA PHE A 125 -4.29 -5.25 -12.45
C PHE A 125 -4.17 -5.02 -13.95
N ARG A 126 -4.44 -3.80 -14.37
CA ARG A 126 -4.43 -3.46 -15.78
C ARG A 126 -3.00 -3.51 -16.32
N SER A 127 -2.87 -3.88 -17.58
CA SER A 127 -1.58 -3.99 -18.24
C SER A 127 -0.87 -2.62 -18.29
N GLY A 128 0.41 -2.60 -17.92
CA GLY A 128 1.23 -1.38 -17.93
C GLY A 128 0.91 -0.35 -16.83
N THR A 129 0.02 -0.63 -15.87
CA THR A 129 -0.22 0.30 -14.74
C THR A 129 0.86 0.22 -13.67
N ALA A 130 1.10 1.33 -12.99
CA ALA A 130 1.74 1.31 -11.68
C ALA A 130 0.81 0.67 -10.64
N LYS A 131 1.36 -0.08 -9.68
CA LYS A 131 0.56 -0.85 -8.72
C LYS A 131 0.99 -0.54 -7.31
N SER A 132 0.04 -0.29 -6.42
CA SER A 132 0.34 -0.06 -5.01
C SER A 132 -0.75 -0.54 -4.08
N PHE A 133 -0.33 -1.00 -2.91
CA PHE A 133 -1.18 -1.29 -1.76
C PHE A 133 -1.07 -0.19 -0.72
N VAL A 134 -2.19 0.08 -0.05
CA VAL A 134 -2.26 0.88 1.17
C VAL A 134 -2.95 0.04 2.24
N LEU A 135 -2.16 -0.51 3.16
CA LEU A 135 -2.63 -1.30 4.29
C LEU A 135 -3.01 -0.38 5.45
N LEU A 136 -4.25 -0.46 5.92
CA LEU A 136 -4.73 0.15 7.16
C LEU A 136 -4.82 -0.94 8.22
N SER A 137 -3.85 -1.00 9.13
CA SER A 137 -3.75 -2.06 10.14
C SER A 137 -3.81 -1.50 11.56
N CYS A 138 -4.51 -2.19 12.45
CA CYS A 138 -4.54 -1.92 13.88
C CYS A 138 -3.69 -2.93 14.65
N SER A 139 -3.82 -4.20 14.29
CA SER A 139 -3.13 -5.30 14.95
C SER A 139 -1.74 -5.50 14.38
N ALA A 140 -0.78 -5.81 15.25
CA ALA A 140 0.58 -6.13 14.83
C ALA A 140 0.59 -7.30 13.83
N CYS A 141 1.13 -7.05 12.66
CA CYS A 141 1.42 -8.03 11.61
C CYS A 141 2.59 -8.89 12.07
N LYS A 142 2.25 -10.09 12.56
CA LYS A 142 3.18 -11.08 13.07
C LYS A 142 3.22 -12.28 12.14
N TYR A 143 4.27 -13.09 12.29
CA TYR A 143 4.36 -14.35 11.59
C TYR A 143 3.23 -15.27 12.07
N ASP A 144 2.44 -15.79 11.14
CA ASP A 144 1.46 -16.83 11.40
C ASP A 144 1.76 -18.02 10.48
N PHE A 145 2.14 -19.16 11.08
CA PHE A 145 2.43 -20.41 10.38
C PHE A 145 1.25 -20.94 9.56
N LYS A 146 0.02 -20.49 9.86
CA LYS A 146 -1.19 -20.84 9.11
C LYS A 146 -1.44 -19.91 7.91
N SER A 147 -0.72 -18.79 7.84
CA SER A 147 -0.86 -17.76 6.81
C SER A 147 0.25 -17.85 5.75
N LEU A 148 0.20 -16.96 4.75
CA LEU A 148 1.25 -16.86 3.74
C LEU A 148 2.58 -16.41 4.38
N LEU A 149 3.66 -17.12 4.07
CA LEU A 149 4.98 -16.79 4.61
C LEU A 149 5.47 -15.43 4.11
N TYR A 150 6.09 -14.68 5.01
CA TYR A 150 6.66 -13.36 4.73
C TYR A 150 7.57 -13.31 3.47
N PRO A 151 8.53 -14.23 3.25
CA PRO A 151 9.37 -14.19 2.05
C PRO A 151 8.57 -14.35 0.76
N VAL A 152 7.47 -15.13 0.80
CA VAL A 152 6.64 -15.38 -0.37
C VAL A 152 5.89 -14.11 -0.76
N ILE A 153 5.27 -13.41 0.20
CA ILE A 153 4.57 -12.17 -0.13
C ILE A 153 5.56 -11.08 -0.58
N GLN A 154 6.72 -10.98 0.07
CA GLN A 154 7.79 -10.06 -0.35
C GLN A 154 8.19 -10.28 -1.80
N GLN A 155 8.47 -11.53 -2.17
CA GLN A 155 8.85 -11.88 -3.52
C GLN A 155 7.74 -11.57 -4.53
N ILE A 156 6.48 -11.91 -4.23
CA ILE A 156 5.35 -11.58 -5.10
C ILE A 156 5.25 -10.08 -5.35
N LEU A 157 5.35 -9.25 -4.30
CA LEU A 157 5.24 -7.79 -4.45
C LEU A 157 6.41 -7.22 -5.26
N LEU A 158 7.64 -7.70 -5.04
CA LEU A 158 8.82 -7.28 -5.79
C LEU A 158 8.75 -7.69 -7.27
N GLU A 159 8.39 -8.94 -7.55
CA GLU A 159 8.27 -9.46 -8.92
C GLU A 159 7.13 -8.80 -9.70
N ARG A 160 6.04 -8.43 -9.02
CA ARG A 160 4.90 -7.74 -9.65
C ARG A 160 5.04 -6.22 -9.65
N GLY A 161 6.13 -5.68 -9.10
CA GLY A 161 6.35 -4.24 -9.01
C GLY A 161 5.27 -3.51 -8.20
N ILE A 162 4.77 -4.14 -7.14
CA ILE A 162 3.74 -3.59 -6.25
C ILE A 162 4.41 -2.94 -5.04
N THR A 163 4.15 -1.65 -4.81
CA THR A 163 4.58 -0.96 -3.58
C THR A 163 3.59 -1.19 -2.44
N LEU A 164 4.05 -1.12 -1.19
CA LEU A 164 3.20 -1.25 0.00
C LEU A 164 3.38 -0.06 0.93
N HIS A 165 2.30 0.67 1.20
CA HIS A 165 2.25 1.67 2.25
C HIS A 165 1.48 1.13 3.44
N VAL A 166 2.01 1.26 4.64
CA VAL A 166 1.34 0.84 5.88
C VAL A 166 0.92 2.06 6.67
N VAL A 167 -0.33 2.09 7.08
CA VAL A 167 -0.91 3.07 7.99
C VAL A 167 -1.37 2.31 9.23
N SER A 168 -0.87 2.67 10.40
CA SER A 168 -1.29 2.02 11.66
C SER A 168 -1.46 3.00 12.81
N ASN A 169 -2.27 2.63 13.80
CA ASN A 169 -2.52 3.43 15.00
C ASN A 169 -1.38 3.37 16.04
N THR A 170 -0.17 3.02 15.61
CA THR A 170 1.03 2.96 16.46
C THR A 170 1.90 4.19 16.26
N GLU A 171 2.44 4.75 17.34
CA GLU A 171 3.33 5.90 17.28
C GLU A 171 4.71 5.56 16.69
N ILE A 172 5.38 6.58 16.17
CA ILE A 172 6.80 6.51 15.79
C ILE A 172 7.58 6.98 17.00
N THR A 173 8.47 6.13 17.52
CA THR A 173 9.24 6.45 18.73
C THR A 173 10.58 7.09 18.37
N ILE A 174 11.04 8.04 19.17
CA ILE A 174 12.36 8.65 19.00
C ILE A 174 13.35 8.02 20.00
N ARG A 175 14.49 7.53 19.51
CA ARG A 175 15.52 6.85 20.33
C ARG A 175 16.23 7.78 21.32
N LYS A 176 16.17 9.10 21.11
CA LYS A 176 16.77 10.13 21.97
C LYS A 176 15.72 11.17 22.38
N SER A 177 15.56 11.38 23.69
CA SER A 177 14.46 12.11 24.34
C SER A 177 14.41 13.63 24.13
N SER A 178 15.34 14.23 23.37
CA SER A 178 15.41 15.69 23.21
C SER A 178 14.54 16.25 22.06
N LEU A 179 14.04 15.40 21.16
CA LEU A 179 13.17 15.79 20.06
C LEU A 179 11.71 15.50 20.43
N LYS A 180 10.82 16.47 20.22
CA LYS A 180 9.39 16.25 20.47
C LYS A 180 8.83 15.29 19.41
N GLU A 181 8.34 14.13 19.85
CA GLU A 181 7.70 13.09 19.02
C GLU A 181 6.50 13.59 18.20
N LYS A 182 5.87 14.68 18.65
CA LYS A 182 4.52 15.09 18.25
C LYS A 182 4.32 15.49 16.79
N ASP A 183 5.40 15.74 16.05
CA ASP A 183 5.28 16.23 14.68
C ASP A 183 5.48 15.14 13.62
N ILE A 184 6.08 13.99 13.97
CA ILE A 184 6.40 12.93 13.00
C ILE A 184 5.15 12.09 12.75
N ILE A 185 4.71 12.07 11.48
CA ILE A 185 3.50 11.35 11.06
C ILE A 185 3.80 10.15 10.17
N GLY A 186 5.02 10.04 9.64
CA GLY A 186 5.41 8.94 8.79
C GLY A 186 6.91 8.87 8.54
N ALA A 187 7.34 7.79 7.91
CA ALA A 187 8.70 7.61 7.45
C ALA A 187 8.74 6.60 6.30
N ASP A 188 9.78 6.71 5.49
CA ASP A 188 10.18 5.68 4.53
C ASP A 188 11.62 5.27 4.82
N PRO A 189 12.28 4.43 4.02
CA PRO A 189 13.65 4.02 4.34
C PRO A 189 14.68 5.15 4.31
N ASP A 190 14.37 6.27 3.66
CA ASP A 190 15.31 7.34 3.35
C ASP A 190 15.11 8.57 4.26
N THR A 191 13.90 8.84 4.74
CA THR A 191 13.55 10.06 5.46
C THR A 191 12.36 9.91 6.41
N VAL A 192 12.12 10.93 7.25
CA VAL A 192 10.91 11.04 8.09
C VAL A 192 10.04 12.21 7.63
N TYR A 193 8.74 12.12 7.86
CA TYR A 193 7.75 13.09 7.44
C TYR A 193 7.03 13.70 8.63
N HIS A 194 6.88 15.01 8.59
CA HIS A 194 6.14 15.79 9.57
C HIS A 194 4.83 16.32 8.98
N ALA A 195 3.84 16.58 9.82
CA ALA A 195 2.58 17.19 9.37
C ALA A 195 2.79 18.55 8.68
N LYS A 196 3.77 19.34 9.16
CA LYS A 196 4.13 20.65 8.61
C LYS A 196 4.75 20.61 7.22
N ASP A 197 5.21 19.44 6.75
CA ASP A 197 5.83 19.30 5.43
C ASP A 197 4.83 19.55 4.28
N VAL A 198 3.52 19.62 4.60
CA VAL A 198 2.47 20.12 3.70
C VAL A 198 2.80 21.50 3.11
N THR A 199 3.54 22.34 3.84
CA THR A 199 3.92 23.69 3.41
C THR A 199 5.08 23.71 2.41
N GLN A 200 5.85 22.62 2.33
CA GLN A 200 6.99 22.53 1.42
C GLN A 200 6.50 22.33 -0.01
N LYS A 201 7.09 23.04 -0.98
CA LYS A 201 6.80 22.85 -2.42
C LYS A 201 7.12 21.42 -2.86
N ASP A 202 8.28 20.91 -2.47
CA ASP A 202 8.73 19.54 -2.71
C ASP A 202 8.76 18.78 -1.38
N LEU A 203 8.20 17.57 -1.34
CA LEU A 203 8.11 16.80 -0.09
C LEU A 203 9.46 16.12 0.21
N ILE A 204 10.38 16.79 0.89
CA ILE A 204 11.73 16.24 1.15
C ILE A 204 11.74 15.39 2.44
N GLY A 205 11.00 15.82 3.45
CA GLY A 205 11.08 15.25 4.80
C GLY A 205 12.38 15.66 5.52
N ASP A 206 12.74 14.92 6.56
CA ASP A 206 13.97 15.12 7.33
C ASP A 206 14.85 13.85 7.37
N PRO A 207 15.79 13.69 6.41
CA PRO A 207 16.67 12.53 6.36
C PRO A 207 17.58 12.38 7.59
N ALA A 208 17.95 13.49 8.24
CA ALA A 208 18.85 13.48 9.39
C ALA A 208 18.21 12.84 10.63
N LEU A 209 16.88 12.85 10.71
CA LEU A 209 16.13 12.20 11.78
C LEU A 209 15.84 10.71 11.53
N ARG A 210 16.06 10.20 10.31
CA ARG A 210 15.67 8.83 9.95
C ARG A 210 16.35 7.75 10.80
N SER A 211 17.62 7.95 11.15
CA SER A 211 18.39 7.02 12.00
C SER A 211 18.06 7.15 13.51
N GLN A 212 17.35 8.21 13.88
CA GLN A 212 17.03 8.56 15.26
C GLN A 212 15.65 8.04 15.68
N ILE A 213 14.81 7.60 14.75
CA ILE A 213 13.50 7.03 15.03
C ILE A 213 13.53 5.50 15.05
N SER A 214 12.56 4.91 15.72
CA SER A 214 12.21 3.50 15.57
C SER A 214 10.76 3.39 15.11
N LEU A 215 10.56 2.65 14.02
CA LEU A 215 9.24 2.23 13.58
C LEU A 215 8.74 1.06 14.45
N PRO A 216 7.42 0.80 14.47
CA PRO A 216 6.87 -0.37 15.14
C PRO A 216 7.54 -1.67 14.67
N LYS A 217 7.84 -2.56 15.62
CA LYS A 217 8.37 -3.91 15.33
C LYS A 217 7.24 -4.78 14.78
N ASP A 218 7.04 -4.69 13.46
CA ASP A 218 5.90 -5.26 12.75
C ASP A 218 6.35 -5.72 11.36
N LEU A 219 5.95 -6.94 10.94
CA LEU A 219 6.42 -7.50 9.67
C LEU A 219 5.87 -6.75 8.45
N CYS A 220 4.65 -6.23 8.51
CA CYS A 220 4.08 -5.43 7.43
C CYS A 220 4.81 -4.08 7.32
N VAL A 221 5.18 -3.48 8.46
CA VAL A 221 6.04 -2.29 8.49
C VAL A 221 7.41 -2.60 7.88
N ALA A 222 8.06 -3.69 8.28
CA ALA A 222 9.34 -4.12 7.70
C ALA A 222 9.24 -4.33 6.18
N LEU A 223 8.21 -5.07 5.73
CA LEU A 223 7.94 -5.31 4.32
C LEU A 223 7.78 -4.00 3.53
N SER A 224 7.04 -3.02 4.09
CA SER A 224 6.88 -1.70 3.45
C SER A 224 8.21 -1.00 3.21
N GLN A 225 9.17 -1.13 4.14
CA GLN A 225 10.48 -0.47 4.00
C GLN A 225 11.35 -1.14 2.94
N GLU A 226 11.26 -2.46 2.80
CA GLU A 226 12.10 -3.21 1.87
C GLU A 226 11.69 -3.07 0.41
N ILE A 227 10.41 -2.81 0.15
CA ILE A 227 9.84 -2.71 -1.21
C ILE A 227 9.61 -1.26 -1.66
N ASN A 228 10.37 -0.31 -1.09
CA ASN A 228 10.29 1.14 -1.36
C ASN A 228 8.92 1.77 -1.05
N GLY A 229 8.22 1.23 -0.07
CA GLY A 229 7.00 1.79 0.49
C GLY A 229 7.24 2.82 1.59
N SER A 230 6.26 2.97 2.48
CA SER A 230 6.37 3.85 3.65
C SER A 230 5.47 3.39 4.80
N TYR A 231 5.79 3.85 5.99
CA TYR A 231 4.95 3.74 7.18
C TYR A 231 4.39 5.11 7.56
N PHE A 232 3.10 5.18 7.91
CA PHE A 232 2.48 6.36 8.49
C PHE A 232 1.70 6.00 9.75
N SER A 233 1.84 6.83 10.78
CA SER A 233 1.03 6.69 11.98
C SER A 233 -0.31 7.39 11.80
N SER A 234 -1.41 6.70 12.10
CA SER A 234 -2.73 7.30 12.28
C SER A 234 -3.04 7.63 13.75
N HIS A 235 -2.09 7.41 14.68
CA HIS A 235 -2.33 7.54 16.12
C HIS A 235 -2.90 8.89 16.53
N SER A 236 -2.29 9.97 16.01
CA SER A 236 -2.69 11.34 16.30
C SER A 236 -4.04 11.72 15.66
N LEU A 237 -4.54 10.97 14.67
CA LEU A 237 -5.77 11.30 13.94
C LEU A 237 -7.02 11.17 14.79
N ASN A 238 -7.01 10.32 15.83
CA ASN A 238 -8.16 10.11 16.71
C ASN A 238 -8.57 11.36 17.51
N LYS A 239 -7.63 12.29 17.72
CA LYS A 239 -7.84 13.56 18.43
C LYS A 239 -7.51 14.78 17.56
N ALA A 240 -7.27 14.55 16.27
CA ALA A 240 -6.86 15.55 15.31
C ALA A 240 -8.02 16.47 14.90
N SER A 241 -7.71 17.73 14.62
CA SER A 241 -8.66 18.61 13.94
C SER A 241 -8.83 18.19 12.47
N SER A 242 -9.89 18.66 11.81
CA SER A 242 -10.06 18.47 10.36
C SER A 242 -8.88 19.03 9.54
N GLY A 243 -8.21 20.07 10.05
CA GLY A 243 -7.01 20.64 9.45
C GLY A 243 -5.81 19.68 9.52
N ASP A 244 -5.61 19.04 10.67
CA ASP A 244 -4.53 18.08 10.89
C ASP A 244 -4.72 16.81 10.04
N ILE A 245 -5.97 16.31 9.96
CA ILE A 245 -6.31 15.18 9.07
C ILE A 245 -6.01 15.54 7.61
N LYS A 246 -6.35 16.77 7.18
CA LYS A 246 -6.03 17.26 5.83
C LYS A 246 -4.52 17.33 5.59
N ASN A 247 -3.74 17.81 6.55
CA ASN A 247 -2.28 17.89 6.45
C ASN A 247 -1.66 16.49 6.36
N TRP A 248 -2.05 15.58 7.25
CA TRP A 248 -1.63 14.19 7.22
C TRP A 248 -1.90 13.54 5.85
N ARG A 249 -3.13 13.69 5.35
CA ARG A 249 -3.54 13.15 4.04
C ARG A 249 -2.73 13.74 2.90
N SER A 250 -2.45 15.04 2.93
CA SER A 250 -1.66 15.71 1.89
C SER A 250 -0.22 15.19 1.87
N VAL A 251 0.43 15.09 3.03
CA VAL A 251 1.79 14.54 3.15
C VAL A 251 1.82 13.09 2.70
N PHE A 252 0.87 12.26 3.15
CA PHE A 252 0.75 10.87 2.71
C PHE A 252 0.60 10.77 1.18
N SER A 253 -0.31 11.53 0.58
CA SER A 253 -0.58 11.47 -0.87
C SER A 253 0.63 11.88 -1.71
N ARG A 254 1.35 12.92 -1.28
CA ARG A 254 2.58 13.38 -1.94
C ARG A 254 3.71 12.36 -1.80
N LYS A 255 3.81 11.68 -0.66
CA LYS A 255 4.76 10.56 -0.48
C LYS A 255 4.36 9.34 -1.32
N PHE A 256 3.07 9.03 -1.38
CA PHE A 256 2.55 7.96 -2.23
C PHE A 256 2.96 8.19 -3.69
N LEU A 257 2.77 9.41 -4.21
CA LEU A 257 3.24 9.80 -5.53
C LEU A 257 4.75 9.57 -5.71
N LYS A 258 5.59 9.94 -4.74
CA LYS A 258 7.05 9.69 -4.84
C LYS A 258 7.44 8.22 -4.88
N SER A 259 6.56 7.33 -4.43
CA SER A 259 6.83 5.90 -4.31
C SER A 259 6.21 5.12 -5.46
N ILE A 260 5.20 5.69 -6.14
CA ILE A 260 4.52 5.05 -7.27
C ILE A 260 5.56 4.71 -8.34
N GLN A 261 5.57 3.44 -8.75
CA GLN A 261 6.56 2.96 -9.71
C GLN A 261 5.95 2.94 -11.10
N SER A 262 6.33 3.90 -11.94
CA SER A 262 6.09 3.81 -13.38
C SER A 262 7.28 3.11 -14.02
N PHE A 263 7.05 1.88 -14.49
CA PHE A 263 8.09 1.10 -15.15
C PHE A 263 8.16 1.48 -16.62
N GLN A 264 9.35 1.86 -17.08
CA GLN A 264 9.62 2.09 -18.50
C GLN A 264 9.69 0.78 -19.30
N CYS A 265 9.87 -0.35 -18.60
CA CYS A 265 10.01 -1.67 -19.21
C CYS A 265 9.25 -2.72 -18.39
N VAL A 266 8.41 -3.51 -19.07
CA VAL A 266 7.70 -4.65 -18.48
C VAL A 266 7.70 -5.87 -19.40
N TRP A 267 7.72 -7.06 -18.79
CA TRP A 267 7.30 -8.31 -19.43
C TRP A 267 5.83 -8.54 -19.12
N CYS A 268 5.02 -8.81 -20.13
CA CYS A 268 3.62 -9.17 -19.93
C CYS A 268 3.33 -10.55 -20.50
N ASP A 269 2.69 -11.38 -19.69
CA ASP A 269 2.24 -12.72 -20.01
C ASP A 269 0.71 -12.72 -20.11
N CYS A 270 0.16 -13.30 -21.18
CA CYS A 270 -1.27 -13.54 -21.30
C CYS A 270 -1.61 -14.91 -20.71
N THR A 271 -2.22 -14.87 -19.54
CA THR A 271 -2.61 -16.06 -18.77
C THR A 271 -4.13 -16.17 -18.68
N SER A 272 -4.63 -17.20 -18.01
CA SER A 272 -6.04 -17.27 -17.63
C SER A 272 -6.15 -17.32 -16.11
N THR A 273 -7.17 -16.65 -15.56
CA THR A 273 -7.56 -16.86 -14.18
C THR A 273 -8.08 -18.29 -13.97
N ARG A 274 -8.35 -18.67 -12.72
CA ARG A 274 -8.94 -19.99 -12.40
C ARG A 274 -10.28 -20.21 -13.09
N ASP A 275 -11.03 -19.14 -13.33
CA ASP A 275 -12.33 -19.16 -14.01
C ASP A 275 -12.19 -19.04 -15.54
N HIS A 276 -11.00 -19.33 -16.06
CA HIS A 276 -10.66 -19.25 -17.49
C HIS A 276 -10.81 -17.85 -18.12
N ILE A 277 -10.87 -16.79 -17.30
CA ILE A 277 -10.94 -15.41 -17.79
C ILE A 277 -9.53 -14.99 -18.23
N PRO A 278 -9.33 -14.53 -19.48
CA PRO A 278 -8.03 -14.04 -19.93
C PRO A 278 -7.52 -12.88 -19.07
N ASN A 279 -6.25 -12.92 -18.68
CA ASN A 279 -5.64 -11.91 -17.81
C ASN A 279 -4.19 -11.64 -18.20
N THR A 280 -3.88 -10.38 -18.45
CA THR A 280 -2.50 -9.92 -18.69
C THR A 280 -1.80 -9.67 -17.36
N ILE A 281 -0.75 -10.43 -17.08
CA ILE A 281 0.09 -10.21 -15.91
C ILE A 281 1.38 -9.54 -16.38
N CYS A 282 1.60 -8.30 -15.97
CA CYS A 282 2.82 -7.57 -16.28
C CYS A 282 3.73 -7.46 -15.06
N GLN A 283 5.03 -7.65 -15.29
CA GLN A 283 6.11 -7.58 -14.32
C GLN A 283 7.20 -6.63 -14.82
N PRO A 284 7.90 -5.90 -13.95
CA PRO A 284 9.05 -5.10 -14.34
C PRO A 284 10.12 -5.95 -15.03
N CYS A 285 10.79 -5.40 -16.06
CA CYS A 285 11.90 -6.10 -16.70
C CYS A 285 13.07 -6.40 -15.76
N GLU A 286 13.29 -5.50 -14.80
CA GLU A 286 14.26 -5.66 -13.74
C GLU A 286 13.51 -5.75 -12.41
N THR A 287 13.58 -6.91 -11.78
CA THR A 287 13.03 -7.09 -10.44
C THR A 287 13.85 -6.26 -9.45
N LYS A 288 13.16 -5.49 -8.61
CA LYS A 288 13.84 -4.76 -7.55
C LYS A 288 14.38 -5.75 -6.53
N ARG A 289 15.59 -5.47 -6.06
CA ARG A 289 16.15 -6.17 -4.90
C ARG A 289 15.55 -5.57 -3.63
N PRO A 290 15.28 -6.39 -2.61
CA PRO A 290 14.94 -5.87 -1.28
C PRO A 290 16.02 -4.88 -0.84
N ARG A 291 15.63 -3.74 -0.25
CA ARG A 291 16.61 -2.77 0.28
C ARG A 291 17.49 -3.36 1.39
N LEU A 292 16.98 -4.34 2.13
CA LEU A 292 17.72 -5.07 3.16
C LEU A 292 17.63 -6.57 2.88
N PRO A 293 18.74 -7.33 2.94
CA PRO A 293 18.70 -8.77 2.80
C PRO A 293 18.00 -9.40 4.02
N PHE A 294 17.12 -10.36 3.75
CA PHE A 294 16.35 -11.11 4.76
C PHE A 294 17.22 -11.70 5.88
N SER A 295 18.48 -12.04 5.57
CA SER A 295 19.45 -12.58 6.53
C SER A 295 19.70 -11.69 7.75
N LEU A 296 19.56 -10.36 7.63
CA LEU A 296 19.75 -9.43 8.75
C LEU A 296 18.67 -9.58 9.83
N TYR A 297 17.47 -10.02 9.46
CA TYR A 297 16.36 -10.24 10.40
C TYR A 297 16.44 -11.59 11.11
N LEU A 298 17.09 -12.59 10.50
CA LEU A 298 17.38 -13.87 11.16
C LEU A 298 18.49 -13.74 12.22
N THR A 299 19.46 -12.85 12.01
CA THR A 299 20.58 -12.68 12.93
C THR A 299 20.29 -11.75 14.11
N ALA A 300 19.27 -10.89 14.01
CA ALA A 300 19.05 -9.83 14.99
C ALA A 300 18.12 -10.20 16.16
N ASP A 301 17.26 -11.22 16.08
CA ASP A 301 16.31 -11.52 17.17
C ASP A 301 15.77 -12.97 17.14
N ALA A 302 16.57 -13.97 16.77
CA ALA A 302 16.19 -15.39 16.89
C ALA A 302 16.01 -15.89 18.36
N LYS A 303 16.06 -14.98 19.35
CA LYS A 303 15.79 -15.28 20.77
C LYS A 303 14.44 -14.80 21.28
N TYR A 304 13.65 -14.07 20.49
CA TYR A 304 12.39 -13.48 21.01
C TYR A 304 11.21 -13.46 20.01
N PHE A 305 11.16 -14.40 19.06
CA PHE A 305 9.93 -14.75 18.36
C PHE A 305 9.28 -15.97 18.99
#